data_AF-A0A8T0ARW3-F1
#
_entry.id   AF-A0A8T0ARW3-F1
#
_cell.length_a   1.000
_cell.length_b   1.000
_cell.length_c   1.000
_cell.angle_alpha   90.00
_cell.angle_beta   90.00
_cell.angle_gamma   90.00
#
_symmetry.space_group_name_H-M   'P 1'
#
loop_
_entity.id
_entity.type
_entity.pdbx_description
1 polymer ?
#
loop_
_entity_poly.entity_id
_entity_poly.type
_entity_poly.pdbx_seq_one_letter_code
_entity_poly.pdbx_strand_id
1 'polypeptide(L)'
;MEPKESPMRLREWLIAQIDSGKYAGLSWENEGKTLFKIPWKHAAKQDYRQNEDAALFKAWAVYKGKYREGRDRADPSAWKTRLRCALNKSSEFQEVSERSQLDISEPYKVYRIVEETHIHTNTESGVSSVRGRAFTDVHDQDVVHDNSNNSRVSGEKQADGRLELYSNNNVVGFDRPVNVSVTLLTAWYPISDLRLLVCVFYHGQLVQELITSSPEGCFILQGSAPVGNERIYGPCGAHTLSFPRLDTLSLSPGIAEAMSRLLPHLEKGVLVWVAPDGVYIKRFCQGRVYWNGPLALHQQQPNKLEREKTCRLLDINVFLQELQQHLQAGGPRPRYVIDLCFGEEFPDKNQPKSKKLITAQVVPLFAKELLEGFQKHEAELNLSLKPEAQK
;
A
#
# COMPACT_ATOMS: atom_id res chain seq x y z
N MET A 1 -0.94 44.17 -12.65
CA MET A 1 -1.53 42.96 -12.04
C MET A 1 -1.49 41.88 -13.09
N GLU A 2 -0.55 40.94 -12.99
CA GLU A 2 -0.53 39.78 -13.89
C GLU A 2 -1.66 38.82 -13.49
N PRO A 3 -2.38 38.22 -14.46
CA PRO A 3 -3.44 37.29 -14.17
C PRO A 3 -2.85 36.06 -13.48
N LYS A 4 -3.39 35.72 -12.31
CA LYS A 4 -3.04 34.52 -11.56
C LYS A 4 -3.60 33.31 -12.34
N GLU A 5 -2.79 32.74 -13.23
CA GLU A 5 -3.13 31.46 -13.87
C GLU A 5 -3.41 30.42 -12.77
N SER A 6 -4.52 29.71 -12.92
CA SER A 6 -4.86 28.62 -12.01
C SER A 6 -3.79 27.54 -12.15
N PRO A 7 -3.27 26.97 -11.04
CA PRO A 7 -2.19 25.99 -11.13
C PRO A 7 -2.67 24.75 -11.90
N MET A 8 -2.15 24.56 -13.11
CA MET A 8 -2.35 23.37 -13.95
C MET A 8 -2.14 22.09 -13.14
N ARG A 9 -3.00 21.09 -13.39
CA ARG A 9 -2.92 19.76 -12.77
C ARG A 9 -1.70 19.00 -13.30
N LEU A 10 -1.29 17.93 -12.61
CA LEU A 10 -0.11 17.13 -12.99
C LEU A 10 -0.20 16.66 -14.45
N ARG A 11 -1.38 16.20 -14.89
CA ARG A 11 -1.61 15.76 -16.27
C ARG A 11 -1.33 16.85 -17.28
N GLU A 12 -2.02 17.97 -17.17
CA GLU A 12 -1.88 19.11 -18.07
C GLU A 12 -0.44 19.62 -18.10
N TRP A 13 0.19 19.73 -16.93
CA TRP A 13 1.57 20.18 -16.81
C TRP A 13 2.54 19.24 -17.54
N LEU A 14 2.37 17.93 -17.37
CA LEU A 14 3.27 16.94 -17.96
C LEU A 14 3.07 16.83 -19.47
N ILE A 15 1.82 16.90 -19.96
CA ILE A 15 1.51 16.99 -21.39
C ILE A 15 2.22 18.19 -22.00
N ALA A 16 2.10 19.37 -21.37
CA ALA A 16 2.78 20.58 -21.83
C ALA A 16 4.31 20.42 -21.85
N GLN A 17 4.89 19.69 -20.89
CA GLN A 17 6.33 19.43 -20.88
C GLN A 17 6.76 18.47 -22.00
N ILE A 18 5.97 17.44 -22.29
CA ILE A 18 6.24 16.51 -23.40
C ILE A 18 6.15 17.24 -24.74
N ASP A 19 5.06 18.00 -24.94
CA ASP A 19 4.83 18.75 -26.18
C ASP A 19 5.84 19.89 -26.38
N SER A 20 6.46 20.39 -25.30
CA SER A 20 7.50 21.43 -25.40
C SER A 20 8.80 20.94 -26.06
N GLY A 21 9.07 19.63 -26.08
CA GLY A 21 10.31 19.06 -26.60
C GLY A 21 11.60 19.48 -25.84
N LYS A 22 11.48 20.16 -24.69
CA LYS A 22 12.62 20.75 -23.97
C LYS A 22 13.50 19.73 -23.23
N TYR A 23 12.99 18.55 -22.94
CA TYR A 23 13.67 17.55 -22.11
C TYR A 23 14.08 16.35 -22.95
N ALA A 24 15.39 16.13 -23.07
CA ALA A 24 15.93 15.02 -23.87
C ALA A 24 15.36 13.67 -23.42
N GLY A 25 14.81 12.90 -24.35
CA GLY A 25 14.23 11.58 -24.10
C GLY A 25 12.83 11.56 -23.48
N LEU A 26 12.24 12.72 -23.15
CA LEU A 26 10.81 12.84 -22.84
C LEU A 26 10.03 12.98 -24.15
N SER A 27 9.23 11.98 -24.53
CA SER A 27 8.47 12.03 -25.78
C SER A 27 7.22 11.15 -25.73
N TRP A 28 6.28 11.43 -26.63
CA TRP A 28 5.20 10.50 -26.96
C TRP A 28 5.76 9.24 -27.63
N GLU A 29 5.14 8.10 -27.35
CA GLU A 29 5.45 6.77 -27.92
C GLU A 29 4.39 6.32 -28.94
N ASN A 30 3.26 7.02 -29.03
CA ASN A 30 2.20 6.77 -30.01
C ASN A 30 1.58 8.07 -30.53
N GLU A 31 1.05 8.03 -31.75
CA GLU A 31 0.40 9.18 -32.40
C GLU A 31 -0.83 9.69 -31.63
N GLY A 32 -1.54 8.78 -30.96
CA GLY A 32 -2.71 9.10 -30.13
C GLY A 32 -2.39 9.86 -28.85
N LYS A 33 -1.12 10.19 -28.55
CA LYS A 33 -0.69 10.90 -27.34
C LYS A 33 -1.27 10.32 -26.04
N THR A 34 -1.28 8.99 -25.95
CA THR A 34 -1.75 8.27 -24.75
C THR A 34 -0.64 7.49 -24.05
N LEU A 35 0.51 7.28 -24.70
CA LEU A 35 1.71 6.69 -24.11
C LEU A 35 2.90 7.63 -24.30
N PHE A 36 3.67 7.83 -23.24
CA PHE A 36 4.88 8.64 -23.28
C PHE A 36 5.98 8.00 -22.46
N LYS A 37 7.23 8.31 -22.81
CA LYS A 37 8.43 7.86 -22.08
C LYS A 37 9.04 9.00 -21.27
N ILE A 38 9.55 8.66 -20.08
CA ILE A 38 10.32 9.56 -19.21
C ILE A 38 11.73 8.99 -19.03
N PRO A 39 12.80 9.76 -19.27
CA PRO A 39 14.16 9.37 -18.93
C PRO A 39 14.30 9.06 -17.44
N TRP A 40 14.95 7.94 -17.11
CA TRP A 40 15.00 7.41 -15.74
C TRP A 40 16.41 7.11 -15.23
N LYS A 41 17.42 7.83 -15.72
CA LYS A 41 18.82 7.64 -15.33
C LYS A 41 19.04 7.75 -13.82
N HIS A 42 19.92 6.90 -13.29
CA HIS A 42 20.26 6.86 -11.87
C HIS A 42 21.43 7.80 -11.59
N ALA A 43 21.31 8.62 -10.54
CA ALA A 43 22.34 9.58 -10.14
C ALA A 43 23.68 8.95 -9.73
N ALA A 44 23.71 7.63 -9.49
CA ALA A 44 24.92 6.87 -9.19
C ALA A 44 25.67 6.37 -10.43
N LYS A 45 25.12 6.53 -11.65
CA LYS A 45 25.85 6.20 -12.89
C LYS A 45 26.95 7.26 -13.14
N GLN A 46 28.11 6.81 -13.62
CA GLN A 46 29.26 7.70 -13.87
C GLN A 46 28.99 8.77 -14.93
N ASP A 47 28.08 8.49 -15.86
CA ASP A 47 27.67 9.36 -16.97
C ASP A 47 26.39 10.17 -16.65
N TYR A 48 26.05 10.31 -15.37
CA TYR A 48 24.91 11.10 -14.93
C TYR A 48 25.20 12.61 -15.02
N ARG A 49 24.42 13.30 -15.85
CA ARG A 49 24.48 14.75 -16.09
C ARG A 49 23.31 15.40 -15.40
N GLN A 50 23.53 15.91 -14.18
CA GLN A 50 22.48 16.52 -13.36
C GLN A 50 21.62 17.54 -14.12
N ASN A 51 22.22 18.40 -14.94
CA ASN A 51 21.49 19.45 -15.65
C ASN A 51 20.55 18.91 -16.74
N GLU A 52 20.81 17.72 -17.27
CA GLU A 52 20.02 17.08 -18.32
C GLU A 52 19.11 16.00 -17.73
N ASP A 53 19.69 15.05 -17.00
CA ASP A 53 19.00 13.89 -16.43
C ASP A 53 18.06 14.25 -15.27
N ALA A 54 18.30 15.40 -14.61
CA ALA A 54 17.41 15.91 -13.58
C ALA A 54 16.45 17.01 -14.07
N ALA A 55 16.54 17.43 -15.34
CA ALA A 55 15.90 18.64 -15.84
C ALA A 55 14.37 18.63 -15.65
N LEU A 56 13.70 17.55 -16.09
CA LEU A 56 12.25 17.41 -15.93
C LEU A 56 11.84 17.38 -14.46
N PHE A 57 12.59 16.64 -13.64
CA PHE A 57 12.30 16.51 -12.20
C PHE A 57 12.48 17.85 -11.48
N LYS A 58 13.54 18.60 -11.82
CA LYS A 58 13.80 19.95 -11.33
C LYS A 58 12.66 20.89 -11.71
N ALA A 59 12.22 20.86 -12.96
CA ALA A 59 11.11 21.68 -13.44
C ALA A 59 9.82 21.42 -12.66
N TRP A 60 9.49 20.16 -12.37
CA TRP A 60 8.34 19.82 -11.52
C TRP A 60 8.49 20.38 -10.10
N ALA A 61 9.69 20.30 -9.52
CA ALA A 61 9.95 20.83 -8.19
C ALA A 61 9.84 22.36 -8.14
N VAL A 62 10.31 23.06 -9.17
CA VAL A 62 10.12 24.52 -9.34
C VAL A 62 8.65 24.86 -9.47
N TYR A 63 7.93 24.17 -10.36
CA TYR A 63 6.51 24.40 -10.62
C TYR A 63 5.65 24.23 -9.36
N LYS A 64 5.94 23.22 -8.52
CA LYS A 64 5.26 23.01 -7.24
C LYS A 64 5.76 23.91 -6.10
N GLY A 65 6.68 24.85 -6.39
CA GLY A 65 7.28 25.75 -5.41
C GLY A 65 8.11 25.07 -4.34
N LYS A 66 8.59 23.84 -4.60
CA LYS A 66 9.40 23.02 -3.67
C LYS A 66 10.91 23.17 -3.90
N TYR A 67 11.30 23.96 -4.88
CA TYR A 67 12.68 24.32 -5.17
C TYR A 67 12.74 25.72 -5.78
N ARG A 68 13.66 26.57 -5.29
CA ARG A 68 13.96 27.90 -5.82
C ARG A 68 15.38 27.93 -6.36
N GLU A 69 15.49 28.12 -7.66
CA GLU A 69 16.79 28.18 -8.35
C GLU A 69 17.65 29.33 -7.81
N GLY A 70 18.93 29.05 -7.58
CA GLY A 70 19.88 30.02 -6.99
C GLY A 70 19.77 30.24 -5.48
N ARG A 71 18.69 29.78 -4.82
CA ARG A 71 18.51 29.90 -3.37
C ARG A 71 18.63 28.57 -2.63
N ASP A 72 18.00 27.53 -3.16
CA ASP A 72 17.99 26.22 -2.54
C ASP A 72 19.12 25.34 -3.09
N ARG A 73 19.69 24.48 -2.24
CA ARG A 73 20.69 23.49 -2.67
C ARG A 73 20.04 22.48 -3.62
N ALA A 74 20.70 22.19 -4.73
CA ALA A 74 20.21 21.21 -5.70
C ALA A 74 20.14 19.80 -5.09
N ASP A 75 19.01 19.13 -5.25
CA ASP A 75 18.80 17.74 -4.81
C ASP A 75 18.01 16.96 -5.88
N PRO A 76 18.72 16.41 -6.89
CA PRO A 76 18.13 15.63 -7.97
C PRO A 76 17.33 14.42 -7.49
N SER A 77 17.76 13.80 -6.38
CA SER A 77 17.09 12.64 -5.79
C SER A 77 15.73 13.01 -5.19
N ALA A 78 15.66 14.14 -4.50
CA ALA A 78 14.39 14.66 -3.97
C ALA A 78 13.45 15.12 -5.09
N TRP A 79 13.96 15.75 -6.14
CA TRP A 79 13.15 16.15 -7.30
C TRP A 79 12.55 14.94 -8.01
N LYS A 80 13.36 13.91 -8.30
CA LYS A 80 12.91 12.65 -8.93
C LYS A 80 11.87 11.94 -8.07
N THR A 81 12.08 11.91 -6.75
CA THR A 81 11.13 11.33 -5.80
C THR A 81 9.77 12.04 -5.84
N ARG A 82 9.75 13.38 -5.90
CA ARG A 82 8.52 14.16 -5.93
C ARG A 82 7.68 13.90 -7.19
N LEU A 83 8.30 13.88 -8.37
CA LEU A 83 7.57 13.58 -9.61
C LEU A 83 7.07 12.13 -9.62
N ARG A 84 7.91 11.17 -9.21
CA ARG A 84 7.51 9.76 -9.08
C ARG A 84 6.29 9.58 -8.17
N CYS A 85 6.30 10.22 -6.99
CA CYS A 85 5.16 10.14 -6.08
C CYS A 85 3.90 10.79 -6.65
N ALA A 86 4.04 11.87 -7.43
CA ALA A 86 2.91 12.52 -8.09
C ALA A 86 2.29 11.61 -9.17
N LEU A 87 3.13 10.97 -10.00
CA LEU A 87 2.69 9.98 -10.99
C LEU A 87 1.99 8.79 -10.33
N ASN A 88 2.59 8.19 -9.29
CA ASN A 88 2.04 7.01 -8.63
C ASN A 88 0.73 7.26 -7.87
N LYS A 89 0.48 8.50 -7.44
CA LYS A 89 -0.75 8.87 -6.72
C LYS A 89 -1.89 9.28 -7.66
N SER A 90 -1.60 9.58 -8.92
CA SER A 90 -2.58 10.05 -9.88
C SER A 90 -3.27 8.86 -10.54
N SER A 91 -4.61 8.86 -10.56
CA SER A 91 -5.43 7.90 -11.31
C SER A 91 -5.32 8.08 -12.82
N GLU A 92 -4.81 9.22 -13.29
CA GLU A 92 -4.69 9.56 -14.71
C GLU A 92 -3.46 8.93 -15.37
N PHE A 93 -2.59 8.28 -14.60
CA PHE A 93 -1.36 7.68 -15.10
C PHE A 93 -1.23 6.21 -14.68
N GLN A 94 -0.85 5.37 -15.62
CA GLN A 94 -0.51 3.97 -15.39
C GLN A 94 0.90 3.68 -15.92
N GLU A 95 1.80 3.16 -15.09
CA GLU A 95 3.13 2.71 -15.56
C GLU A 95 2.98 1.43 -16.40
N VAL A 96 3.58 1.41 -17.59
CA VAL A 96 3.61 0.25 -18.50
C VAL A 96 4.99 -0.39 -18.41
N SER A 97 5.17 -1.26 -17.40
CA SER A 97 6.48 -1.86 -17.07
C SER A 97 7.08 -2.63 -18.23
N GLU A 98 6.27 -3.30 -19.04
CA GLU A 98 6.71 -4.19 -20.13
C GLU A 98 7.37 -3.41 -21.27
N ARG A 99 7.11 -2.10 -21.37
CA ARG A 99 7.71 -1.20 -22.37
C ARG A 99 8.85 -0.35 -21.81
N SER A 100 9.07 -0.39 -20.50
CA SER A 100 10.13 0.38 -19.83
C SER A 100 11.47 -0.35 -20.00
N GLN A 101 12.54 0.40 -20.28
CA GLN A 101 13.88 -0.18 -20.43
C GLN A 101 14.84 0.51 -19.44
N LEU A 102 15.28 -0.22 -18.43
CA LEU A 102 16.16 0.32 -17.38
C LEU A 102 17.62 -0.14 -17.51
N ASP A 103 17.88 -1.18 -18.29
CA ASP A 103 19.20 -1.83 -18.43
C ASP A 103 20.04 -1.30 -19.61
N ILE A 104 19.56 -0.26 -20.28
CA ILE A 104 20.25 0.39 -21.41
C ILE A 104 21.05 1.62 -20.97
N SER A 105 21.84 2.20 -21.90
CA SER A 105 22.65 3.40 -21.67
C SER A 105 21.79 4.59 -21.22
N GLU A 106 20.70 4.84 -21.95
CA GLU A 106 19.71 5.89 -21.68
C GLU A 106 18.38 5.27 -21.20
N PRO A 107 18.29 4.89 -19.91
CA PRO A 107 17.13 4.18 -19.40
C PRO A 107 15.89 5.08 -19.35
N TYR A 108 14.72 4.49 -19.58
CA TYR A 108 13.44 5.20 -19.56
C TYR A 108 12.32 4.35 -18.99
N LYS A 109 11.27 5.03 -18.52
CA LYS A 109 10.00 4.43 -18.10
C LYS A 109 8.87 4.88 -19.00
N VAL A 110 7.95 3.98 -19.31
CA VAL A 110 6.77 4.28 -20.14
C VAL A 110 5.54 4.40 -19.25
N TYR A 111 4.76 5.45 -19.49
CA TYR A 111 3.50 5.72 -18.81
C TYR A 111 2.39 5.86 -19.83
N ARG A 112 1.19 5.40 -19.46
CA ARG A 112 -0.06 5.57 -20.19
C ARG A 112 -0.94 6.59 -19.47
N ILE A 113 -1.56 7.48 -20.23
CA ILE A 113 -2.63 8.34 -19.75
C ILE A 113 -3.93 7.54 -19.79
N VAL A 114 -4.59 7.42 -18.64
CA VAL A 114 -5.91 6.77 -18.53
C VAL A 114 -6.97 7.85 -18.77
N GLU A 115 -7.74 7.72 -19.85
CA GLU A 115 -8.91 8.57 -20.07
C GLU A 115 -10.00 8.17 -19.08
N GLU A 116 -10.58 9.14 -18.36
CA GLU A 116 -11.85 8.92 -17.67
C GLU A 116 -12.89 8.63 -18.75
N THR A 117 -13.35 7.38 -18.83
CA THR A 117 -14.54 7.04 -19.61
C THR A 117 -15.73 7.75 -18.98
N HIS A 118 -16.01 8.98 -19.39
CA HIS A 118 -17.36 9.48 -19.30
C HIS A 118 -18.20 8.55 -20.17
N ILE A 119 -18.95 7.65 -19.52
CA ILE A 119 -20.05 6.94 -20.16
C ILE A 119 -21.05 8.01 -20.58
N HIS A 120 -20.88 8.55 -21.78
CA HIS A 120 -21.95 9.21 -22.50
C HIS A 120 -22.84 8.06 -22.97
N THR A 121 -23.95 7.88 -22.28
CA THR A 121 -25.04 7.02 -22.72
C THR A 121 -25.55 7.55 -24.05
N ASN A 122 -25.03 7.01 -25.16
CA ASN A 122 -25.71 7.03 -26.44
C ASN A 122 -26.91 6.10 -26.33
N THR A 123 -28.05 6.64 -25.91
CA THR A 123 -29.34 6.05 -26.26
C THR A 123 -29.74 6.65 -27.60
N GLU A 124 -29.63 5.84 -28.65
CA GLU A 124 -30.21 6.15 -29.94
C GLU A 124 -31.71 6.44 -29.78
N SER A 125 -32.15 7.56 -30.34
CA SER A 125 -33.48 7.64 -30.94
C SER A 125 -33.44 8.65 -32.07
N GLY A 126 -33.41 8.13 -33.29
CA GLY A 126 -34.01 8.86 -34.40
C GLY A 126 -35.50 9.04 -34.10
N VAL A 127 -35.98 10.28 -34.27
CA VAL A 127 -37.12 10.67 -35.10
C VAL A 127 -37.49 12.12 -34.76
N SER A 128 -37.72 12.88 -35.83
CA SER A 128 -38.04 14.28 -35.93
C SER A 128 -39.23 14.79 -35.09
N SER A 129 -39.13 16.09 -34.77
CA SER A 129 -40.11 17.15 -35.12
C SER A 129 -40.92 17.81 -33.98
N VAL A 130 -40.96 19.15 -34.10
CA VAL A 130 -42.01 20.12 -33.71
C VAL A 130 -41.92 20.85 -32.35
N ARG A 131 -41.76 22.20 -32.46
CA ARG A 131 -42.21 23.35 -31.62
C ARG A 131 -41.96 23.26 -30.11
N GLY A 132 -41.29 24.20 -29.45
CA GLY A 132 -41.28 25.66 -29.63
C GLY A 132 -42.08 26.31 -28.50
N ARG A 133 -41.44 27.12 -27.66
CA ARG A 133 -41.90 28.44 -27.18
C ARG A 133 -40.99 28.99 -26.08
N ALA A 134 -40.77 30.30 -26.20
CA ALA A 134 -40.02 31.18 -25.33
C ALA A 134 -40.75 31.49 -24.00
N PHE A 135 -40.04 32.14 -23.08
CA PHE A 135 -40.33 33.42 -22.38
C PHE A 135 -39.42 33.46 -21.12
N THR A 136 -38.40 34.33 -21.07
CA THR A 136 -38.32 35.62 -20.33
C THR A 136 -38.49 35.49 -18.81
N ASP A 137 -37.85 36.22 -17.89
CA ASP A 137 -36.83 37.27 -17.83
C ASP A 137 -36.83 37.74 -16.34
N VAL A 138 -35.90 38.63 -15.96
CA VAL A 138 -35.95 39.57 -14.79
C VAL A 138 -35.37 39.04 -13.44
N HIS A 139 -34.19 39.52 -12.97
CA HIS A 139 -33.88 40.75 -12.18
C HIS A 139 -34.43 40.67 -10.72
N ASP A 140 -33.81 41.14 -9.63
CA ASP A 140 -32.69 42.05 -9.40
C ASP A 140 -32.30 42.09 -7.90
N GLN A 141 -31.09 42.60 -7.64
CA GLN A 141 -30.62 43.48 -6.54
C GLN A 141 -30.50 43.12 -5.03
N ASP A 142 -29.23 43.20 -4.63
CA ASP A 142 -28.54 43.74 -3.42
C ASP A 142 -29.30 44.55 -2.36
N VAL A 143 -28.90 44.36 -1.07
CA VAL A 143 -28.82 45.42 -0.03
C VAL A 143 -27.63 45.14 0.92
N VAL A 144 -27.02 46.24 1.39
CA VAL A 144 -25.71 46.43 2.02
C VAL A 144 -25.83 46.84 3.52
N HIS A 145 -24.72 46.78 4.27
CA HIS A 145 -24.37 47.38 5.59
C HIS A 145 -24.69 46.56 6.88
N ASP A 146 -23.95 46.63 7.99
CA ASP A 146 -22.59 47.07 8.36
C ASP A 146 -22.39 46.71 9.86
N ASN A 147 -21.11 46.54 10.25
CA ASN A 147 -20.49 46.87 11.54
C ASN A 147 -20.58 46.02 12.85
N SER A 148 -19.36 45.63 13.27
CA SER A 148 -18.70 45.81 14.59
C SER A 148 -18.89 44.87 15.80
N ASN A 149 -17.76 44.19 16.09
CA ASN A 149 -16.97 44.12 17.34
C ASN A 149 -17.31 43.24 18.57
N ASN A 150 -16.24 42.56 19.00
CA ASN A 150 -15.80 42.12 20.34
C ASN A 150 -16.50 40.94 21.06
N SER A 151 -15.76 39.87 21.33
CA SER A 151 -15.00 39.68 22.60
C SER A 151 -14.57 38.23 22.83
N ARG A 152 -13.47 38.07 23.57
CA ARG A 152 -12.87 36.82 24.06
C ARG A 152 -13.77 36.15 25.12
N VAL A 153 -13.77 34.81 25.18
CA VAL A 153 -13.42 33.95 26.35
C VAL A 153 -13.89 32.50 26.13
N SER A 154 -12.95 31.59 26.40
CA SER A 154 -13.01 30.19 26.88
C SER A 154 -14.20 29.25 26.59
N GLY A 155 -13.85 28.02 26.20
CA GLY A 155 -14.71 26.85 26.42
C GLY A 155 -14.29 25.63 25.62
N GLU A 156 -13.55 24.71 26.25
CA GLU A 156 -13.46 23.31 25.82
C GLU A 156 -14.88 22.73 25.68
N LYS A 157 -15.16 22.00 24.59
CA LYS A 157 -16.08 20.87 24.62
C LYS A 157 -15.92 19.96 23.40
N GLN A 158 -15.70 18.71 23.78
CA GLN A 158 -15.77 17.45 23.05
C GLN A 158 -17.02 17.38 22.16
N ALA A 159 -16.85 17.04 20.88
CA ALA A 159 -17.95 16.76 19.95
C ALA A 159 -17.80 15.34 19.41
N ASP A 160 -18.62 14.48 20.00
CA ASP A 160 -19.10 13.22 19.44
C ASP A 160 -19.70 13.47 18.04
N GLY A 161 -19.31 12.67 17.07
CA GLY A 161 -19.52 12.94 15.64
C GLY A 161 -19.71 11.67 14.85
N ARG A 162 -20.76 10.93 15.20
CA ARG A 162 -21.32 9.77 14.50
C ARG A 162 -21.56 10.11 13.02
N LEU A 163 -20.72 9.58 12.12
CA LEU A 163 -20.87 9.78 10.68
C LEU A 163 -21.93 8.81 10.14
N GLU A 164 -23.09 9.33 9.76
CA GLU A 164 -24.15 8.55 9.12
C GLU A 164 -23.79 8.27 7.65
N LEU A 165 -23.77 6.97 7.30
CA LEU A 165 -23.60 6.49 5.93
C LEU A 165 -24.91 6.65 5.17
N TYR A 166 -24.93 7.55 4.20
CA TYR A 166 -25.98 7.63 3.20
C TYR A 166 -25.87 6.46 2.22
N SER A 167 -26.80 5.51 2.34
CA SER A 167 -27.06 4.47 1.35
C SER A 167 -27.83 5.06 0.16
N ASN A 168 -27.23 5.04 -1.03
CA ASN A 168 -27.95 5.20 -2.29
C ASN A 168 -27.99 3.84 -3.01
N ASN A 169 -29.13 3.16 -2.89
CA ASN A 169 -29.50 2.03 -3.74
C ASN A 169 -30.18 2.56 -5.01
N ASN A 170 -29.66 2.17 -6.16
CA ASN A 170 -30.45 1.98 -7.39
C ASN A 170 -29.63 1.24 -8.43
N VAL A 171 -29.73 -0.10 -8.51
CA VAL A 171 -29.70 -0.84 -9.77
C VAL A 171 -30.54 -2.12 -9.63
N VAL A 172 -31.33 -2.35 -10.67
CA VAL A 172 -32.29 -3.44 -10.94
C VAL A 172 -31.58 -4.76 -11.23
N GLY A 173 -32.28 -5.86 -10.97
CA GLY A 173 -31.75 -7.22 -10.80
C GLY A 173 -31.01 -7.86 -11.99
N PHE A 174 -30.05 -8.71 -11.60
CA PHE A 174 -29.76 -10.01 -12.22
C PHE A 174 -29.38 -10.98 -11.10
N ASP A 175 -30.07 -12.12 -11.05
CA ASP A 175 -29.93 -13.17 -10.02
C ASP A 175 -28.52 -13.74 -9.91
N ARG A 176 -27.90 -13.58 -8.72
CA ARG A 176 -26.88 -14.48 -8.16
C ARG A 176 -26.94 -14.43 -6.63
N PRO A 177 -27.11 -15.57 -5.92
CA PRO A 177 -27.14 -15.57 -4.46
C PRO A 177 -25.72 -15.74 -3.91
N VAL A 178 -24.85 -14.72 -4.02
CA VAL A 178 -23.52 -14.77 -3.38
C VAL A 178 -23.09 -13.37 -2.95
N ASN A 179 -23.57 -12.87 -1.81
CA ASN A 179 -22.87 -11.83 -1.03
C ASN A 179 -23.50 -11.45 0.32
N VAL A 180 -24.67 -11.99 0.66
CA VAL A 180 -25.35 -11.63 1.91
C VAL A 180 -24.54 -12.08 3.14
N SER A 181 -23.82 -13.20 3.06
CA SER A 181 -23.16 -13.80 4.22
C SER A 181 -21.81 -13.18 4.61
N VAL A 182 -21.01 -12.69 3.65
CA VAL A 182 -19.72 -12.01 3.95
C VAL A 182 -20.00 -10.67 4.64
N THR A 183 -21.03 -9.96 4.17
CA THR A 183 -21.51 -8.71 4.77
C THR A 183 -21.95 -8.93 6.22
N LEU A 184 -22.64 -10.04 6.52
CA LEU A 184 -23.04 -10.41 7.88
C LEU A 184 -21.85 -10.71 8.79
N LEU A 185 -20.82 -11.41 8.30
CA LEU A 185 -19.61 -11.66 9.08
C LEU A 185 -18.84 -10.37 9.39
N THR A 186 -18.71 -9.47 8.42
CA THR A 186 -18.09 -8.15 8.66
C THR A 186 -18.94 -7.26 9.58
N ALA A 187 -20.27 -7.40 9.55
CA ALA A 187 -21.19 -6.65 10.41
C ALA A 187 -21.23 -7.18 11.86
N TRP A 188 -21.04 -8.49 12.05
CA TRP A 188 -21.01 -9.12 13.38
C TRP A 188 -19.62 -9.11 14.01
N TYR A 189 -18.55 -9.07 13.21
CA TYR A 189 -17.17 -9.04 13.69
C TYR A 189 -16.36 -7.96 12.97
N PRO A 190 -16.51 -6.68 13.36
CA PRO A 190 -15.64 -5.63 12.86
C PRO A 190 -14.20 -5.94 13.25
N ILE A 191 -13.32 -6.08 12.26
CA ILE A 191 -11.88 -6.27 12.49
C ILE A 191 -11.35 -5.02 13.16
N SER A 192 -11.20 -5.12 14.48
CA SER A 192 -10.76 -4.01 15.33
C SER A 192 -9.34 -4.25 15.85
N ASP A 193 -8.92 -5.51 15.91
CA ASP A 193 -7.56 -5.87 16.33
C ASP A 193 -6.58 -5.90 15.15
N LEU A 194 -5.91 -4.76 14.94
CA LEU A 194 -4.89 -4.60 13.89
C LEU A 194 -3.48 -5.00 14.37
N ARG A 195 -3.37 -5.67 15.51
CA ARG A 195 -2.08 -6.08 16.08
C ARG A 195 -1.51 -7.30 15.35
N LEU A 196 -0.18 -7.35 15.31
CA LEU A 196 0.58 -8.47 14.80
C LEU A 196 1.37 -9.09 15.95
N LEU A 197 1.27 -10.41 16.11
CA LEU A 197 2.25 -11.19 16.86
C LEU A 197 3.40 -11.55 15.91
N VAL A 198 4.61 -11.18 16.29
CA VAL A 198 5.84 -11.43 15.53
C VAL A 198 6.80 -12.23 16.39
N CYS A 199 7.18 -13.41 15.91
CA CYS A 199 8.10 -14.32 16.58
C CYS A 199 9.33 -14.54 15.71
N VAL A 200 10.53 -14.32 16.23
CA VAL A 200 11.80 -14.55 15.52
C VAL A 200 12.46 -15.82 16.02
N PHE A 201 12.97 -16.63 15.10
CA PHE A 201 13.61 -17.90 15.38
C PHE A 201 14.99 -17.98 14.75
N TYR A 202 15.95 -18.48 15.52
CA TYR A 202 17.27 -18.85 15.04
C TYR A 202 17.39 -20.37 15.01
N HIS A 203 17.56 -20.94 13.81
CA HIS A 203 17.68 -22.38 13.61
C HIS A 203 16.59 -23.17 14.37
N GLY A 204 15.34 -22.71 14.23
CA GLY A 204 14.15 -23.31 14.82
C GLY A 204 13.87 -22.95 16.29
N GLN A 205 14.81 -22.33 17.00
CA GLN A 205 14.61 -21.90 18.39
C GLN A 205 14.02 -20.50 18.44
N LEU A 206 12.95 -20.28 19.22
CA LEU A 206 12.38 -18.95 19.47
C LEU A 206 13.37 -18.10 20.25
N VAL A 207 13.70 -16.91 19.72
CA VAL A 207 14.68 -16.00 20.33
C VAL A 207 14.08 -14.66 20.72
N GLN A 208 12.97 -14.27 20.10
CA GLN A 208 12.28 -13.02 20.42
C GLN A 208 10.81 -13.09 20.01
N GLU A 209 9.95 -12.44 20.78
CA GLU A 209 8.52 -12.28 20.53
C GLU A 209 8.12 -10.82 20.75
N LEU A 210 7.18 -10.34 19.93
CA LEU A 210 6.61 -9.00 20.04
C LEU A 210 5.15 -9.03 19.59
N ILE A 211 4.27 -8.36 20.33
CA ILE A 211 2.92 -8.01 19.88
C ILE A 211 2.93 -6.51 19.57
N THR A 212 2.58 -6.12 18.35
CA THR A 212 2.47 -4.70 18.00
C THR A 212 1.28 -4.07 18.72
N SER A 213 1.34 -2.77 19.00
CA SER A 213 0.22 -2.00 19.57
C SER A 213 -0.39 -1.00 18.58
N SER A 214 0.11 -0.96 17.34
CA SER A 214 -0.31 -0.03 16.29
C SER A 214 -0.48 -0.75 14.93
N PRO A 215 -1.44 -0.32 14.08
CA PRO A 215 -1.58 -0.82 12.71
C PRO A 215 -0.38 -0.50 11.81
N GLU A 216 0.45 0.47 12.20
CA GLU A 216 1.71 0.77 11.52
C GLU A 216 2.71 -0.41 11.54
N GLY A 217 2.45 -1.40 12.39
CA GLY A 217 3.09 -2.70 12.33
C GLY A 217 4.46 -2.74 12.99
N CYS A 218 5.40 -3.45 12.36
CA CYS A 218 6.71 -3.78 12.91
C CYS A 218 7.80 -3.87 11.84
N PHE A 219 8.93 -3.22 12.12
CA PHE A 219 10.20 -3.47 11.45
C PHE A 219 10.90 -4.68 12.07
N ILE A 220 11.37 -5.61 11.23
CA ILE A 220 12.25 -6.72 11.65
C ILE A 220 13.60 -6.48 10.99
N LEU A 221 14.61 -6.05 11.77
CA LEU A 221 15.86 -5.50 11.24
C LEU A 221 17.08 -5.72 12.15
N GLN A 222 18.28 -5.50 11.64
CA GLN A 222 19.52 -5.50 12.44
C GLN A 222 19.97 -4.10 12.86
N GLY A 223 19.71 -3.09 12.00
CA GLY A 223 20.24 -1.73 12.14
C GLY A 223 19.15 -0.73 12.49
N SER A 224 19.04 0.33 11.69
CA SER A 224 18.03 1.38 11.88
C SER A 224 16.92 1.28 10.84
N ALA A 225 15.69 1.54 11.27
CA ALA A 225 14.55 1.62 10.37
C ALA A 225 14.82 2.68 9.28
N PRO A 226 14.53 2.39 7.99
CA PRO A 226 14.72 3.33 6.88
C PRO A 226 13.59 4.36 6.82
N VAL A 227 13.20 4.90 7.97
CA VAL A 227 12.18 5.95 8.06
C VAL A 227 12.74 7.24 7.46
N GLY A 228 11.94 7.88 6.60
CA GLY A 228 12.25 9.20 6.06
C GLY A 228 12.31 10.23 7.20
N ASN A 229 12.75 11.44 6.88
CA ASN A 229 12.87 12.50 7.87
C ASN A 229 11.51 12.74 8.57
N GLU A 230 11.42 12.43 9.86
CA GLU A 230 10.19 12.52 10.67
C GLU A 230 9.59 13.93 10.66
N ARG A 231 10.43 14.96 10.46
CA ARG A 231 9.98 16.35 10.31
C ARG A 231 9.11 16.58 9.06
N ILE A 232 9.21 15.69 8.07
CA ILE A 232 8.50 15.79 6.79
C ILE A 232 7.27 14.87 6.78
N TYR A 233 7.38 13.67 7.36
CA TYR A 233 6.37 12.62 7.25
C TYR A 233 5.63 12.32 8.56
N GLY A 234 6.02 12.95 9.66
CA GLY A 234 5.58 12.60 11.01
C GLY A 234 6.38 11.44 11.61
N PRO A 235 6.23 11.19 12.91
CA PRO A 235 6.81 10.03 13.57
C PRO A 235 6.21 8.75 12.99
N CYS A 236 7.04 7.70 12.85
CA CYS A 236 6.55 6.36 12.55
C CYS A 236 6.33 5.61 13.86
N GLY A 237 5.09 5.26 14.15
CA GLY A 237 4.67 4.42 15.27
C GLY A 237 4.81 2.91 15.03
N ALA A 238 5.46 2.48 13.94
CA ALA A 238 5.81 1.08 13.75
C ALA A 238 6.82 0.63 14.82
N HIS A 239 6.57 -0.53 15.42
CA HIS A 239 7.52 -1.10 16.37
C HIS A 239 8.81 -1.51 15.67
N THR A 240 9.91 -1.59 16.41
CA THR A 240 11.16 -2.15 15.89
C THR A 240 11.52 -3.39 16.68
N LEU A 241 11.60 -4.52 15.98
CA LEU A 241 12.10 -5.79 16.47
C LEU A 241 13.51 -6.00 15.89
N SER A 242 14.52 -5.76 16.72
CA SER A 242 15.90 -5.98 16.34
C SER A 242 16.29 -7.46 16.48
N PHE A 243 17.00 -8.02 15.49
CA PHE A 243 17.53 -9.37 15.59
C PHE A 243 18.41 -9.54 16.85
N PRO A 244 18.15 -10.55 17.70
CA PRO A 244 18.97 -10.81 18.89
C PRO A 244 20.44 -11.06 18.57
N ARG A 245 21.32 -10.69 19.50
CA ARG A 245 22.74 -11.03 19.41
C ARG A 245 22.93 -12.55 19.49
N LEU A 246 23.95 -13.05 18.80
CA LEU A 246 24.24 -14.48 18.67
C LEU A 246 24.89 -15.10 19.92
N ASP A 247 25.40 -14.27 20.83
CA ASP A 247 26.11 -14.66 22.05
C ASP A 247 25.19 -15.22 23.15
N THR A 248 23.88 -14.98 23.06
CA THR A 248 22.90 -15.43 24.04
C THR A 248 22.40 -16.87 23.81
N LEU A 249 22.87 -17.55 22.76
CA LEU A 249 22.32 -18.82 22.30
C LEU A 249 23.41 -19.87 22.08
N SER A 250 23.10 -21.12 22.44
CA SER A 250 23.94 -22.29 22.18
C SER A 250 23.85 -22.73 20.72
N LEU A 251 24.36 -21.92 19.79
CA LEU A 251 24.45 -22.24 18.36
C LEU A 251 25.75 -22.98 18.03
N SER A 252 25.69 -23.88 17.06
CA SER A 252 26.92 -24.49 16.55
C SER A 252 27.83 -23.44 15.88
N PRO A 253 29.17 -23.57 15.95
CA PRO A 253 30.08 -22.55 15.42
C PRO A 253 29.84 -22.18 13.95
N GLY A 254 29.56 -23.18 13.10
CA GLY A 254 29.28 -22.94 11.67
C GLY A 254 27.99 -22.15 11.41
N ILE A 255 26.94 -22.40 12.21
CA ILE A 255 25.67 -21.65 12.13
C ILE A 255 25.88 -20.21 12.59
N ALA A 256 26.58 -20.02 13.70
CA ALA A 256 26.88 -18.70 14.24
C ALA A 256 27.71 -17.87 13.26
N GLU A 257 28.71 -18.47 12.61
CA GLU A 257 29.51 -17.80 11.58
C GLU A 257 28.66 -17.41 10.36
N ALA A 258 27.82 -18.31 9.87
CA ALA A 258 26.93 -18.02 8.74
C ALA A 258 25.96 -16.86 9.06
N MET A 259 25.36 -16.85 10.25
CA MET A 259 24.52 -15.74 10.72
C MET A 259 25.30 -14.44 10.85
N SER A 260 26.52 -14.47 11.40
CA SER A 260 27.37 -13.29 11.54
C SER A 260 27.67 -12.64 10.19
N ARG A 261 27.83 -13.43 9.13
CA ARG A 261 27.97 -12.94 7.74
C ARG A 261 26.66 -12.41 7.15
N LEU A 262 25.51 -12.95 7.55
CA LEU A 262 24.19 -12.56 7.04
C LEU A 262 23.66 -11.25 7.66
N LEU A 263 23.77 -11.09 8.98
CA LEU A 263 23.17 -9.97 9.73
C LEU A 263 23.50 -8.57 9.18
N PRO A 264 24.74 -8.26 8.74
CA PRO A 264 25.06 -6.97 8.11
C PRO A 264 24.22 -6.66 6.87
N HIS A 265 23.78 -7.70 6.13
CA HIS A 265 22.93 -7.50 4.97
C HIS A 265 21.45 -7.25 5.34
N LEU A 266 21.07 -7.40 6.61
CA LEU A 266 19.72 -7.23 7.16
C LEU A 266 19.52 -5.90 7.89
N GLU A 267 20.46 -4.96 7.82
CA GLU A 267 20.42 -3.66 8.52
C GLU A 267 19.09 -2.92 8.42
N LYS A 268 18.56 -2.76 7.20
CA LYS A 268 17.28 -2.06 6.95
C LYS A 268 16.05 -2.96 7.07
N GLY A 269 16.26 -4.27 7.18
CA GLY A 269 15.23 -5.29 7.36
C GLY A 269 14.03 -5.24 6.43
N VAL A 270 12.88 -5.58 7.01
CA VAL A 270 11.54 -5.55 6.40
C VAL A 270 10.57 -4.79 7.32
N LEU A 271 9.54 -4.17 6.75
CA LEU A 271 8.38 -3.64 7.48
C LEU A 271 7.17 -4.51 7.18
N VAL A 272 6.47 -4.96 8.20
CA VAL A 272 5.18 -5.67 8.10
C VAL A 272 4.12 -4.86 8.80
N TRP A 273 2.97 -4.62 8.17
CA TRP A 273 1.90 -3.79 8.72
C TRP A 273 0.51 -4.29 8.32
N VAL A 274 -0.50 -3.79 9.01
CA VAL A 274 -1.92 -4.11 8.75
C VAL A 274 -2.60 -2.88 8.16
N ALA A 275 -3.36 -3.08 7.10
CA ALA A 275 -4.26 -2.08 6.54
C ALA A 275 -5.69 -2.63 6.51
N PRO A 276 -6.72 -1.80 6.25
CA PRO A 276 -8.12 -2.23 6.31
C PRO A 276 -8.48 -3.42 5.40
N ASP A 277 -7.71 -3.66 4.35
CA ASP A 277 -7.96 -4.71 3.36
C ASP A 277 -6.98 -5.89 3.44
N GLY A 278 -5.95 -5.84 4.28
CA GLY A 278 -4.96 -6.90 4.30
C GLY A 278 -3.72 -6.65 5.15
N VAL A 279 -2.82 -7.62 5.12
CA VAL A 279 -1.49 -7.56 5.74
C VAL A 279 -0.46 -7.40 4.64
N TYR A 280 0.50 -6.51 4.85
CA TYR A 280 1.47 -6.11 3.84
C TYR A 280 2.88 -6.17 4.36
N ILE A 281 3.83 -6.36 3.43
CA ILE A 281 5.26 -6.30 3.71
C ILE A 281 5.99 -5.46 2.68
N LYS A 282 7.09 -4.85 3.11
CA LYS A 282 8.06 -4.21 2.23
C LYS A 282 9.48 -4.53 2.69
N ARG A 283 10.32 -4.99 1.75
CA ARG A 283 11.73 -5.33 1.99
C ARG A 283 12.66 -4.16 1.66
N PHE A 284 13.54 -3.80 2.59
CA PHE A 284 14.52 -2.70 2.43
C PHE A 284 15.98 -3.18 2.47
N CYS A 285 16.23 -4.31 3.13
CA CYS A 285 17.55 -4.91 3.30
C CYS A 285 18.21 -5.39 1.99
N GLN A 286 19.54 -5.55 2.02
CA GLN A 286 20.31 -6.11 0.91
C GLN A 286 20.17 -7.64 0.85
N GLY A 287 20.12 -8.28 2.01
CA GLY A 287 19.90 -9.72 2.15
C GLY A 287 18.59 -10.13 1.51
N ARG A 288 18.57 -11.30 0.87
CA ARG A 288 17.35 -11.85 0.26
C ARG A 288 16.39 -12.23 1.38
N VAL A 289 15.10 -11.99 1.16
CA VAL A 289 14.05 -12.43 2.08
C VAL A 289 13.04 -13.21 1.26
N TYR A 290 12.69 -14.38 1.75
CA TYR A 290 11.71 -15.26 1.16
C TYR A 290 10.54 -15.44 2.11
N TRP A 291 9.39 -15.86 1.60
CA TRP A 291 8.19 -15.97 2.42
C TRP A 291 7.29 -17.14 2.01
N ASN A 292 6.40 -17.51 2.92
CA ASN A 292 5.27 -18.40 2.66
C ASN A 292 4.07 -17.88 3.46
N GLY A 293 2.88 -18.01 2.91
CA GLY A 293 1.67 -17.47 3.52
C GLY A 293 0.44 -17.70 2.65
N PRO A 294 -0.69 -17.07 3.01
CA PRO A 294 -1.97 -17.25 2.31
C PRO A 294 -1.92 -16.87 0.84
N LEU A 295 -1.28 -15.73 0.52
CA LEU A 295 -1.15 -15.24 -0.86
C LEU A 295 0.16 -15.65 -1.55
N ALA A 296 0.91 -16.61 -0.99
CA ALA A 296 2.15 -17.07 -1.60
C ALA A 296 1.86 -17.85 -2.90
N LEU A 297 2.47 -17.45 -4.01
CA LEU A 297 2.26 -18.06 -5.32
C LEU A 297 2.70 -19.52 -5.37
N HIS A 298 3.79 -19.84 -4.68
CA HIS A 298 4.39 -21.17 -4.72
C HIS A 298 4.42 -21.79 -3.33
N GLN A 299 3.88 -23.01 -3.21
CA GLN A 299 3.95 -23.76 -1.95
C GLN A 299 5.24 -24.56 -1.80
N GLN A 300 5.88 -24.89 -2.92
CA GLN A 300 7.02 -25.82 -2.99
C GLN A 300 8.24 -25.21 -3.68
N GLN A 301 8.17 -23.94 -4.04
CA GLN A 301 9.29 -23.20 -4.65
C GLN A 301 9.50 -21.89 -3.89
N PRO A 302 10.71 -21.34 -3.90
CA PRO A 302 11.00 -20.14 -3.11
C PRO A 302 10.18 -18.92 -3.56
N ASN A 303 9.49 -18.26 -2.63
CA ASN A 303 8.83 -16.98 -2.92
C ASN A 303 9.70 -15.83 -2.44
N LYS A 304 10.46 -15.23 -3.35
CA LYS A 304 11.35 -14.11 -3.01
C LYS A 304 10.59 -12.79 -2.93
N LEU A 305 10.86 -12.01 -1.89
CA LEU A 305 10.40 -10.63 -1.78
C LEU A 305 11.32 -9.70 -2.59
N GLU A 306 10.70 -8.94 -3.48
CA GLU A 306 11.39 -7.92 -4.26
C GLU A 306 11.67 -6.67 -3.42
N ARG A 307 12.88 -6.15 -3.58
CA ARG A 307 13.35 -5.02 -2.76
C ARG A 307 12.61 -3.75 -3.15
N GLU A 308 12.27 -2.93 -2.16
CA GLU A 308 11.51 -1.69 -2.30
C GLU A 308 10.11 -1.84 -2.93
N LYS A 309 9.60 -3.06 -3.09
CA LYS A 309 8.24 -3.32 -3.55
C LYS A 309 7.36 -3.72 -2.37
N THR A 310 6.18 -3.12 -2.31
CA THR A 310 5.13 -3.54 -1.38
C THR A 310 4.49 -4.82 -1.90
N CYS A 311 4.31 -5.80 -1.04
CA CYS A 311 3.68 -7.08 -1.33
C CYS A 311 2.53 -7.32 -0.33
N ARG A 312 1.37 -7.74 -0.83
CA ARG A 312 0.24 -8.16 0.01
C ARG A 312 0.45 -9.62 0.41
N LEU A 313 0.42 -9.89 1.71
CA LEU A 313 0.67 -11.20 2.32
C LEU A 313 -0.63 -11.96 2.62
N LEU A 314 -1.67 -11.21 2.99
CA LEU A 314 -3.01 -11.70 3.33
C LEU A 314 -4.03 -10.70 2.82
N ASP A 315 -5.11 -11.20 2.22
CA ASP A 315 -6.30 -10.42 1.86
C ASP A 315 -7.42 -10.74 2.83
N ILE A 316 -7.95 -9.71 3.50
CA ILE A 316 -8.95 -9.89 4.56
C ILE A 316 -10.24 -10.50 4.02
N ASN A 317 -10.67 -10.08 2.83
CA ASN A 317 -11.94 -10.57 2.26
C ASN A 317 -11.83 -12.04 1.86
N VAL A 318 -10.69 -12.42 1.27
CA VAL A 318 -10.41 -13.83 0.96
C VAL A 318 -10.39 -14.67 2.25
N PHE A 319 -9.69 -14.19 3.29
CA PHE A 319 -9.66 -14.88 4.58
C PHE A 319 -11.06 -15.07 5.19
N LEU A 320 -11.90 -14.03 5.17
CA LEU A 320 -13.27 -14.11 5.70
C LEU A 320 -14.16 -15.06 4.90
N GLN A 321 -14.00 -15.10 3.56
CA GLN A 321 -14.70 -16.05 2.70
C GLN A 321 -14.29 -17.49 3.00
N GLU A 322 -12.99 -17.76 3.11
CA GLU A 322 -12.47 -19.09 3.48
C GLU A 322 -12.93 -19.50 4.88
N LEU A 323 -12.94 -18.57 5.85
CA LEU A 323 -13.46 -18.80 7.18
C LEU A 323 -14.95 -19.18 7.16
N GLN A 324 -15.75 -18.46 6.39
CA GLN A 324 -17.17 -18.78 6.25
C GLN A 324 -17.38 -20.18 5.67
N GLN A 325 -16.63 -20.53 4.62
CA GLN A 325 -16.70 -21.85 3.99
C GLN A 325 -16.25 -22.97 4.95
N HIS A 326 -15.22 -22.72 5.75
CA HIS A 326 -14.76 -23.65 6.77
C HIS A 326 -15.87 -23.93 7.80
N LEU A 327 -16.55 -22.89 8.27
CA LEU A 327 -17.59 -23.00 9.31
C LEU A 327 -18.91 -23.57 8.79
N GLN A 328 -19.35 -23.20 7.58
CA GLN A 328 -20.68 -23.59 7.06
C GLN A 328 -20.66 -24.84 6.21
N ALA A 329 -19.58 -25.06 5.45
CA ALA A 329 -19.51 -26.07 4.40
C ALA A 329 -18.42 -27.12 4.65
N GLY A 330 -17.76 -27.10 5.81
CA GLY A 330 -16.65 -28.00 6.12
C GLY A 330 -15.43 -27.81 5.21
N GLY A 331 -15.27 -26.60 4.65
CA GLY A 331 -14.11 -26.25 3.84
C GLY A 331 -12.78 -26.33 4.59
N PRO A 332 -11.63 -26.20 3.90
CA PRO A 332 -10.33 -26.21 4.55
C PRO A 332 -10.18 -25.02 5.51
N ARG A 333 -9.43 -25.23 6.60
CA ARG A 333 -9.13 -24.15 7.57
C ARG A 333 -8.35 -23.02 6.88
N PRO A 334 -8.80 -21.75 6.99
CA PRO A 334 -8.11 -20.63 6.36
C PRO A 334 -6.71 -20.46 6.93
N ARG A 335 -5.74 -20.17 6.06
CA ARG A 335 -4.37 -19.86 6.47
C ARG A 335 -4.27 -18.37 6.78
N TYR A 336 -3.56 -18.04 7.86
CA TYR A 336 -3.28 -16.65 8.23
C TYR A 336 -1.86 -16.44 8.75
N VAL A 337 -1.15 -17.52 9.07
CA VAL A 337 0.25 -17.48 9.51
C VAL A 337 1.15 -17.20 8.31
N ILE A 338 2.02 -16.21 8.46
CA ILE A 338 3.00 -15.81 7.45
C ILE A 338 4.39 -16.14 7.99
N ASP A 339 5.17 -16.88 7.21
CA ASP A 339 6.55 -17.22 7.52
C ASP A 339 7.49 -16.42 6.61
N LEU A 340 8.51 -15.82 7.21
CA LEU A 340 9.60 -15.11 6.55
C LEU A 340 10.90 -15.87 6.79
N CYS A 341 11.76 -15.96 5.78
CA CYS A 341 13.08 -16.55 5.85
C CYS A 341 14.12 -15.57 5.30
N PHE A 342 15.18 -15.34 6.06
CA PHE A 342 16.19 -14.33 5.75
C PHE A 342 17.48 -15.01 5.30
N GLY A 343 18.00 -14.62 4.14
CA GLY A 343 19.28 -15.10 3.61
C GLY A 343 19.21 -16.43 2.85
N GLU A 344 18.18 -17.24 3.06
CA GLU A 344 18.04 -18.58 2.47
C GLU A 344 16.75 -18.72 1.68
N GLU A 345 16.76 -19.58 0.66
CA GLU A 345 15.57 -19.90 -0.12
C GLU A 345 14.49 -20.57 0.74
N PHE A 346 13.24 -20.14 0.53
CA PHE A 346 12.08 -20.64 1.28
C PHE A 346 10.75 -20.40 0.51
N PRO A 347 9.79 -21.35 0.51
CA PRO A 347 9.90 -22.75 0.91
C PRO A 347 11.05 -23.49 0.22
N ASP A 348 11.64 -24.45 0.94
CA ASP A 348 12.73 -25.30 0.46
C ASP A 348 12.30 -26.76 0.57
N LYS A 349 12.41 -27.51 -0.54
CA LYS A 349 12.02 -28.92 -0.60
C LYS A 349 12.98 -29.82 0.18
N ASN A 350 14.23 -29.40 0.33
CA ASN A 350 15.31 -30.22 0.87
C ASN A 350 15.55 -29.95 2.37
N GLN A 351 15.05 -28.83 2.88
CA GLN A 351 15.34 -28.39 4.25
C GLN A 351 14.10 -27.81 4.92
N PRO A 352 13.72 -28.30 6.12
CA PRO A 352 12.59 -27.77 6.86
C PRO A 352 12.89 -26.37 7.43
N LYS A 353 11.83 -25.59 7.69
CA LYS A 353 11.91 -24.26 8.31
C LYS A 353 12.77 -24.24 9.59
N SER A 354 12.71 -25.29 10.41
CA SER A 354 13.45 -25.40 11.67
C SER A 354 14.97 -25.49 11.51
N LYS A 355 15.49 -25.70 10.29
CA LYS A 355 16.92 -25.73 10.00
C LYS A 355 17.42 -24.46 9.31
N LYS A 356 16.54 -23.53 8.97
CA LYS A 356 16.90 -22.22 8.41
C LYS A 356 17.55 -21.37 9.48
N LEU A 357 18.57 -20.61 9.10
CA LEU A 357 19.33 -19.72 9.97
C LEU A 357 18.38 -18.77 10.70
N ILE A 358 17.73 -17.86 9.97
CA ILE A 358 16.86 -16.84 10.57
C ILE A 358 15.49 -16.90 9.92
N THR A 359 14.46 -17.12 10.73
CA THR A 359 13.07 -17.03 10.29
C THR A 359 12.27 -16.13 11.21
N ALA A 360 11.20 -15.53 10.69
CA ALA A 360 10.21 -14.86 11.49
C ALA A 360 8.82 -15.36 11.14
N GLN A 361 7.96 -15.52 12.14
CA GLN A 361 6.56 -15.82 11.95
C GLN A 361 5.75 -14.58 12.30
N VAL A 362 4.83 -14.20 11.42
CA VAL A 362 3.90 -13.09 11.61
C VAL A 362 2.49 -13.66 11.66
N VAL A 363 1.78 -13.34 12.73
CA VAL A 363 0.42 -13.79 12.99
C VAL A 363 -0.48 -12.56 13.20
N PRO A 364 -1.41 -12.28 12.28
CA PRO A 364 -2.41 -11.24 12.48
C PRO A 364 -3.40 -11.67 13.57
N LEU A 365 -3.50 -10.89 14.64
CA LEU A 365 -4.27 -11.30 15.82
C LEU A 365 -5.77 -11.36 15.53
N PHE A 366 -6.34 -10.46 14.72
CA PHE A 366 -7.74 -10.59 14.30
C PHE A 366 -8.05 -11.96 13.67
N ALA A 367 -7.15 -12.50 12.84
CA ALA A 367 -7.38 -13.77 12.15
C ALA A 367 -7.32 -14.94 13.13
N LYS A 368 -6.39 -14.88 14.08
CA LYS A 368 -6.27 -15.86 15.17
C LYS A 368 -7.52 -15.84 16.06
N GLU A 369 -7.93 -14.66 16.51
CA GLU A 369 -9.06 -14.47 17.42
C GLU A 369 -10.39 -14.87 16.78
N LEU A 370 -10.63 -14.50 15.51
CA LEU A 370 -11.82 -14.93 14.78
C LEU A 370 -11.88 -16.46 14.73
N LEU A 371 -10.81 -17.10 14.29
CA LEU A 371 -10.79 -18.54 14.09
C LEU A 371 -10.87 -19.34 15.40
N GLU A 372 -10.27 -18.86 16.49
CA GLU A 372 -10.39 -19.46 17.83
C GLU A 372 -11.75 -19.18 18.48
N GLY A 373 -12.32 -17.98 18.28
CA GLY A 373 -13.61 -17.56 18.82
C GLY A 373 -14.75 -18.42 18.29
N PHE A 374 -14.78 -18.71 16.98
CA PHE A 374 -15.79 -19.59 16.39
C PHE A 374 -15.68 -21.03 16.87
N GLN A 375 -14.47 -21.55 17.05
CA GLN A 375 -14.27 -22.91 17.57
C GLN A 375 -14.81 -23.07 18.99
N LYS A 376 -14.63 -22.05 19.84
CA LYS A 376 -15.19 -22.05 21.20
C LYS A 376 -16.71 -21.98 21.19
N HIS A 377 -17.29 -21.11 20.35
CA HIS A 377 -18.74 -20.96 20.26
C HIS A 377 -19.42 -22.24 19.71
N GLU A 378 -18.82 -22.90 18.73
CA GLU A 378 -19.33 -24.17 18.19
C GLU A 378 -19.21 -25.31 19.22
N ALA A 379 -18.11 -25.36 19.98
CA ALA A 379 -17.96 -26.30 21.07
C ALA A 379 -19.02 -26.10 22.17
N GLU A 380 -19.30 -24.86 22.56
CA GLU A 380 -20.32 -24.51 23.56
C GLU A 380 -21.75 -24.85 23.10
N LEU A 381 -22.09 -24.59 21.82
CA LEU A 381 -23.37 -24.98 21.24
C LEU A 381 -23.55 -26.51 21.17
N ASN A 382 -22.49 -27.24 20.80
CA ASN A 382 -22.50 -28.70 20.76
C ASN A 382 -22.53 -29.35 22.15
N LEU A 383 -22.00 -28.67 23.17
CA LEU A 383 -22.12 -29.07 24.58
C LEU A 383 -23.54 -28.84 25.11
N SER A 384 -24.21 -27.76 24.69
CA SER A 384 -25.58 -27.44 25.12
C SER A 384 -26.67 -28.28 24.43
N LEU A 385 -26.33 -28.98 23.33
CA LEU A 385 -27.25 -29.86 22.58
C LEU A 385 -27.15 -31.34 22.95
N LYS A 386 -26.37 -31.72 23.97
CA LYS A 386 -26.42 -33.10 24.48
C LYS A 386 -27.75 -33.31 25.21
N PRO A 387 -28.64 -34.21 24.75
CA PRO A 387 -29.83 -34.56 25.51
C PRO A 387 -29.38 -35.27 26.78
N GLU A 388 -29.91 -34.85 27.93
CA GLU A 388 -29.95 -35.68 29.13
C GLU A 388 -30.70 -36.96 28.78
N ALA A 389 -29.95 -38.02 28.46
CA ALA A 389 -30.50 -39.35 28.31
C ALA A 389 -30.97 -39.81 29.70
N GLN A 390 -32.30 -39.87 29.81
CA GLN A 390 -33.14 -40.37 30.88
C GLN A 390 -32.49 -41.47 31.75
N LYS A 391 -32.66 -41.33 33.07
CA LYS A 391 -32.75 -42.45 33.99
C LYS A 391 -33.96 -42.29 34.89
#